data_AF-A0A7W9PKR8-F1
#
_entry.id   AF-A0A7W9PKR8-F1
#
_cell.length_a   1.000
_cell.length_b   1.000
_cell.length_c   1.000
_cell.angle_alpha   90.00
_cell.angle_beta   90.00
_cell.angle_gamma   90.00
#
_symmetry.space_group_name_H-M   'P 1'
#
loop_
_entity.id
_entity.type
_entity.pdbx_description
1 polymer ?
#
loop_
_entity_poly.entity_id
_entity_poly.type
_entity_poly.pdbx_seq_one_letter_code
_entity_poly.pdbx_strand_id
1 'polypeptide(L)' 'MAEVCPQCGKKTGMDVGPQDRQGWQKYVCQICKFEWKAPQR' A
#
# COMPACT_ATOMS: atom_id res chain seq x y z
N MET A 1 6.48 -7.92 0.92
CA MET A 1 6.45 -6.86 1.96
C MET A 1 6.45 -5.50 1.28
N ALA A 2 5.25 -4.99 0.93
CA ALA A 2 5.09 -3.59 0.52
C ALA A 2 5.02 -2.74 1.79
N GLU A 3 6.13 -2.66 2.52
CA GLU A 3 6.20 -1.86 3.74
C GLU A 3 6.63 -0.42 3.45
N VAL A 4 7.05 -0.11 2.21
CA VAL A 4 7.59 1.19 1.82
C VAL A 4 6.71 1.82 0.74
N CYS A 5 6.33 3.07 0.93
CA CYS A 5 5.63 3.82 -0.10
C CYS A 5 6.56 4.08 -1.30
N PRO A 6 6.17 3.72 -2.54
CA PRO A 6 7.01 3.92 -3.71
C PRO A 6 7.20 5.41 -4.07
N GLN A 7 6.30 6.28 -3.61
CA GLN A 7 6.39 7.71 -3.90
C GLN A 7 7.29 8.47 -2.92
N CYS A 8 7.24 8.17 -1.61
CA CYS A 8 7.99 8.92 -0.60
C CYS A 8 9.09 8.11 0.10
N GLY A 9 9.22 6.81 -0.18
CA GLY A 9 10.25 5.94 0.40
C GLY A 9 10.12 5.72 1.91
N LYS A 10 9.00 6.12 2.52
CA LYS A 10 8.77 5.97 3.97
C LYS A 10 8.10 4.64 4.28
N LYS A 11 8.54 4.00 5.38
CA LYS A 11 8.05 2.70 5.85
C LYS A 11 6.83 2.80 6.78
N THR A 12 6.55 4.00 7.30
CA THR A 12 5.61 4.19 8.41
C THR A 12 4.33 4.87 7.95
N GLY A 13 3.18 4.42 8.47
CA GLY A 13 1.89 5.03 8.18
C GLY A 13 1.33 4.63 6.82
N MET A 14 1.19 3.33 6.57
CA MET A 14 0.45 2.81 5.42
C MET A 14 -0.88 2.24 5.91
N ASP A 15 -1.96 2.72 5.31
CA ASP A 15 -3.28 2.13 5.48
C ASP A 15 -3.45 1.03 4.44
N VAL A 16 -3.89 -0.12 4.92
CA VAL A 16 -4.01 -1.33 4.11
C VAL A 16 -5.49 -1.63 3.95
N GLY A 17 -5.97 -1.44 2.72
CA GLY A 17 -7.35 -1.71 2.36
C GLY A 17 -7.62 -3.21 2.17
N PRO A 18 -8.90 -3.58 2.00
CA PRO A 18 -9.31 -4.96 1.79
C PRO A 18 -8.70 -5.54 0.50
N GLN A 19 -8.52 -6.86 0.51
CA GLN A 19 -8.04 -7.61 -0.64
C GLN A 19 -9.16 -7.78 -1.68
N ASP A 20 -8.87 -7.45 -2.93
CA ASP A 20 -9.73 -7.70 -4.09
C ASP A 20 -9.82 -9.20 -4.39
N ARG A 21 -10.87 -9.63 -5.11
CA ARG A 21 -11.06 -11.05 -5.53
C ARG A 21 -9.89 -11.63 -6.34
N GLN A 22 -9.05 -10.79 -6.92
CA GLN A 22 -7.84 -11.19 -7.66
C GLN A 22 -6.59 -11.36 -6.77
N GLY A 23 -6.68 -11.12 -5.46
CA GLY A 23 -5.51 -11.17 -4.58
C GLY A 23 -4.69 -9.89 -4.49
N TRP A 24 -5.23 -8.79 -5.02
CA TRP A 24 -4.58 -7.47 -4.96
C TRP A 24 -5.03 -6.76 -3.70
N GLN A 25 -4.08 -6.14 -3.00
CA GLN A 25 -4.37 -5.36 -1.81
C GLN A 25 -4.12 -3.89 -2.11
N LYS A 26 -5.03 -3.03 -1.66
CA LYS A 26 -4.89 -1.59 -1.78
C LYS A 26 -4.04 -1.07 -0.63
N TYR A 27 -3.09 -0.20 -0.95
CA TYR A 27 -2.20 0.46 0.00
C TYR A 27 -2.32 1.96 -0.16
N VAL A 28 -2.43 2.67 0.95
CA VAL A 28 -2.50 4.13 0.97
C VAL A 28 -1.46 4.66 1.93
N CYS A 29 -0.51 5.46 1.44
CA CYS A 29 0.46 6.11 2.31
C CYS A 29 -0.21 7.29 3.02
N GLN A 30 -0.26 7.29 4.34
CA GLN A 30 -0.85 8.38 5.12
C GLN A 30 -0.03 9.68 5.07
N ILE A 31 1.24 9.60 4.68
CA ILE A 31 2.16 10.75 4.59
C ILE A 31 1.92 11.53 3.30
N CYS A 32 2.06 10.86 2.15
CA CYS A 32 1.94 11.51 0.84
C CYS A 32 0.56 11.31 0.19
N LYS A 33 -0.35 10.59 0.87
CA LYS A 33 -1.69 10.22 0.39
C LYS A 33 -1.68 9.47 -0.94
N PHE A 34 -0.53 8.89 -1.32
CA PHE A 34 -0.40 8.08 -2.52
C PHE A 34 -1.08 6.72 -2.35
N GLU A 35 -1.85 6.31 -3.34
CA GLU A 35 -2.60 5.07 -3.35
C GLU A 35 -2.02 4.14 -4.44
N TRP A 36 -1.73 2.89 -4.07
CA TRP A 36 -1.29 1.87 -5.03
C TRP A 36 -1.86 0.50 -4.69
N LYS A 37 -1.87 -0.40 -5.67
CA LYS A 37 -2.25 -1.80 -5.46
C LYS A 37 -1.02 -2.68 -5.58
N ALA A 38 -0.86 -3.64 -4.70
CA ALA A 38 0.16 -4.67 -4.81
C ALA A 38 -0.43 -6.05 -4.46
N PRO A 39 0.00 -7.13 -5.13
CA PRO A 39 -0.39 -8.48 -4.73
C PRO A 39 0.14 -8.79 -3.34
N GLN A 40 -0.72 -9.31 -2.45
CA GLN A 40 -0.27 -9.87 -1.18
C GLN A 40 0.29 -11.27 -1.48
N ARG A 41 1.62 -11.41 -1.44
CA ARG A 41 2.33 -12.64 -1.79
C ARG A 41 2.82 -13.34 -0.54
#